data_AF-A0A7D3VPB7-F1
#
_entry.id   AF-A0A7D3VPB7-F1
#
_cell.length_a   1.000
_cell.length_b   1.000
_cell.length_c   1.000
_cell.angle_alpha   90.00
_cell.angle_beta   90.00
_cell.angle_gamma   90.00
#
_symmetry.space_group_name_H-M   'P 1'
#
loop_
_entity.id
_entity.type
_entity.pdbx_description
1 polymer ?
#
loop_
_entity_poly.entity_id
_entity_poly.type
_entity_poly.pdbx_seq_one_letter_code
_entity_poly.pdbx_strand_id
1 'polypeptide(L)'
;MTALIIFVVIAAVVMFVLGCMDQRKVYLRTRGWQYRNPEALEPSDAALAMSRVGYFFGTVVLLVLALVLRAADKSMDYSTSQVHSVAYAAADRVESGRSSGLGSAIDASSSVCSAVNDEGNGKVKIRDAGGDKYELTNRKGRNPVCLTVTVDNDLGLGNGEPWSQTITTSVTDGPC
;
A
#
# COMPACT_ATOMS: atom_id res chain seq x y z
N MET A 1 4.28 -4.16 6.10
CA MET A 1 4.99 -2.92 6.46
C MET A 1 4.78 -2.54 7.92
N THR A 2 3.58 -2.66 8.48
CA THR A 2 3.28 -2.41 9.91
C THR A 2 4.19 -3.15 10.90
N ALA A 3 4.42 -4.45 10.73
CA ALA A 3 5.30 -5.23 11.62
C ALA A 3 6.75 -4.69 11.66
N LEU A 4 7.27 -4.24 10.51
CA LEU A 4 8.61 -3.66 10.41
C LEU A 4 8.68 -2.30 11.12
N ILE A 5 7.66 -1.46 10.97
CA ILE A 5 7.56 -0.18 11.69
C ILE A 5 7.56 -0.43 13.21
N ILE A 6 6.76 -1.39 13.69
CA ILE A 6 6.71 -1.75 15.11
C ILE A 6 8.08 -2.20 15.62
N PHE A 7 8.76 -3.08 14.87
CA PHE A 7 10.09 -3.54 15.22
C PHE A 7 11.11 -2.39 15.34
N VAL A 8 11.12 -1.46 14.37
CA VAL A 8 12.01 -0.28 14.38
C VAL A 8 11.72 0.62 15.58
N VAL A 9 10.45 0.84 15.93
CA VAL A 9 10.07 1.64 17.11
C VAL A 9 10.53 0.96 18.40
N ILE A 10 10.35 -0.35 18.52
CA ILE A 10 10.83 -1.11 19.69
C ILE A 10 12.35 -0.99 19.81
N ALA A 11 13.09 -1.14 18.71
CA ALA A 11 14.55 -0.99 18.70
C ALA A 11 14.98 0.42 19.14
N ALA A 12 14.26 1.47 18.70
CA ALA A 12 14.50 2.84 19.13
C ALA A 12 14.28 3.01 20.65
N VAL A 13 13.21 2.43 21.20
CA VAL A 13 12.94 2.45 22.65
C VAL A 13 14.04 1.74 23.43
N VAL A 14 14.51 0.58 22.95
CA VAL A 14 15.62 -0.15 23.58
C VAL A 14 16.90 0.69 23.59
N MET A 15 17.25 1.32 22.47
CA MET A 15 18.41 2.21 22.42
C MET A 15 18.28 3.43 23.35
N PHE A 16 17.08 4.01 23.44
CA PHE A 16 16.80 5.10 24.35
C PHE A 16 16.99 4.70 25.82
N VAL A 17 16.45 3.54 26.21
CA VAL A 17 16.61 2.99 27.57
C VAL A 17 18.09 2.73 27.86
N LEU A 18 18.84 2.15 26.92
CA LEU A 18 20.28 1.94 27.07
C LEU A 18 21.05 3.25 27.22
N GLY A 19 20.64 4.33 26.54
CA GLY A 19 21.22 5.67 26.69
C GLY A 19 20.88 6.36 28.02
N CYS A 20 19.77 5.98 28.66
CA CYS A 20 19.41 6.44 30.02
C CYS A 20 20.13 5.65 31.12
N MET A 21 20.54 4.41 30.85
CA MET A 21 21.28 3.58 31.79
C MET A 21 22.74 4.05 31.95
N ASP A 22 23.30 3.73 33.11
CA ASP A 22 24.71 3.96 33.42
C ASP A 22 25.60 3.17 32.45
N GLN A 23 26.31 3.90 31.59
CA GLN A 23 27.13 3.33 30.51
C GLN A 23 28.23 2.42 31.04
N ARG A 24 28.73 2.69 32.25
CA ARG A 24 29.73 1.87 32.93
C ARG A 24 29.19 0.47 33.22
N LYS A 25 27.97 0.37 33.74
CA LYS A 25 27.27 -0.91 33.98
C LYS A 25 26.94 -1.63 32.68
N VAL A 26 26.53 -0.90 31.64
CA VAL A 26 26.26 -1.48 30.32
C VAL A 26 27.54 -2.07 29.72
N TYR A 27 28.66 -1.37 29.79
CA TYR A 27 29.97 -1.86 29.34
C TYR A 27 30.38 -3.13 30.08
N LEU A 28 30.36 -3.13 31.41
CA LEU A 28 30.74 -4.29 32.21
C LEU A 28 29.92 -5.54 31.86
N ARG A 29 28.63 -5.36 31.60
CA ARG A 29 27.71 -6.46 31.31
C ARG A 29 27.79 -6.97 29.87
N THR A 30 28.18 -6.12 28.91
CA THR A 30 28.16 -6.45 27.47
C THR A 30 29.54 -6.76 26.90
N ARG A 31 30.58 -6.06 27.35
CA ARG A 31 31.95 -6.14 26.84
C ARG A 31 32.96 -6.53 27.92
N GLY A 32 32.67 -6.26 29.19
CA GLY A 32 33.57 -6.57 30.30
C GLY A 32 33.95 -8.06 30.38
N TRP A 33 33.04 -8.97 30.01
CA TRP A 33 33.31 -10.41 30.03
C TRP A 33 34.46 -10.86 29.12
N GLN A 34 34.85 -10.05 28.13
CA GLN A 34 35.94 -10.37 27.21
C GLN A 34 37.33 -10.20 27.84
N TYR A 35 37.43 -9.42 28.93
CA TYR A 35 38.70 -9.08 29.56
C TYR A 35 38.89 -9.84 30.87
N ARG A 36 40.11 -10.32 31.11
CA ARG A 36 40.47 -11.03 32.35
C ARG A 36 40.36 -10.15 33.61
N ASN A 37 40.53 -8.84 33.44
CA ASN A 37 40.27 -7.85 34.48
C ASN A 37 39.51 -6.65 33.87
N PRO A 38 38.18 -6.65 33.88
CA PRO A 38 37.37 -5.65 33.18
C PRO A 38 37.41 -4.26 33.82
N GLU A 39 37.67 -4.17 35.12
CA GLU A 39 37.77 -2.89 35.84
C GLU A 39 39.08 -2.16 35.52
N ALA A 40 40.12 -2.88 35.09
CA ALA A 40 41.41 -2.30 34.71
C ALA A 40 41.43 -1.73 33.28
N LEU A 41 40.45 -2.07 32.44
CA LEU A 41 40.33 -1.64 31.04
C LEU A 41 39.07 -0.79 30.80
N GLU A 42 38.60 -0.12 31.85
CA GLU A 42 37.41 0.70 31.74
C GLU A 42 37.59 1.83 30.70
N PRO A 43 36.60 2.06 29.82
CA PRO A 43 36.63 3.18 28.89
C PRO A 43 36.70 4.50 29.66
N SER A 44 37.45 5.47 29.13
CA SER A 44 37.47 6.82 29.70
C SER A 44 36.08 7.45 29.76
N ASP A 45 35.86 8.41 30.68
CA ASP A 45 34.59 9.13 30.80
C ASP A 45 34.12 9.76 29.47
N ALA A 46 35.07 10.22 28.65
CA ALA A 46 34.79 10.73 27.31
C ALA A 46 34.24 9.64 26.37
N ALA A 47 34.76 8.42 26.44
CA ALA A 47 34.27 7.29 25.64
C ALA A 47 32.87 6.84 26.08
N LEU A 48 32.59 6.85 27.40
CA LEU A 48 31.26 6.57 27.94
C LEU A 48 30.24 7.66 27.58
N ALA A 49 30.66 8.94 27.59
CA ALA A 49 29.82 10.03 27.11
C ALA A 49 29.52 9.90 25.61
N MET A 50 30.53 9.52 24.81
CA MET A 50 30.36 9.33 23.36
C MET A 50 29.45 8.14 23.03
N SER A 51 29.53 7.03 23.78
CA SER A 51 28.59 5.90 23.61
C SER A 51 27.16 6.31 23.93
N ARG A 52 26.96 7.11 24.99
CA ARG A 52 25.66 7.65 25.36
C ARG A 52 25.06 8.51 24.25
N VAL A 53 25.86 9.42 23.68
CA VAL A 53 25.45 10.25 22.53
C VAL A 53 25.12 9.37 21.32
N GLY A 54 25.90 8.32 21.07
CA GLY A 54 25.63 7.34 20.02
C GLY A 54 24.26 6.65 20.16
N TYR A 55 23.87 6.25 21.38
CA TYR A 55 22.56 5.65 21.63
C TYR A 55 21.41 6.63 21.36
N PHE A 56 21.54 7.89 21.78
CA PHE A 56 20.53 8.91 21.48
C PHE A 56 20.45 9.23 19.99
N PHE A 57 21.60 9.36 19.33
CA PHE A 57 21.65 9.59 17.89
C PHE A 57 21.01 8.42 17.12
N GLY A 58 21.34 7.18 17.48
CA GLY A 58 20.72 5.97 16.90
C GLY A 58 19.20 5.94 17.11
N THR A 59 18.73 6.34 18.29
CA THR A 59 17.30 6.47 18.58
C THR A 59 16.63 7.47 17.62
N VAL A 60 17.21 8.66 17.46
CA VAL A 60 16.67 9.70 16.56
C VAL A 60 16.60 9.18 15.12
N VAL A 61 17.67 8.56 14.62
CA VAL A 61 17.72 7.99 13.27
C VAL A 61 16.64 6.93 13.06
N LEU A 62 16.45 6.02 14.02
CA LEU A 62 15.43 4.97 13.94
C LEU A 62 14.01 5.56 13.97
N LEU A 63 13.76 6.61 14.76
CA LEU A 63 12.47 7.30 14.76
C LEU A 63 12.19 7.98 13.42
N VAL A 64 13.19 8.65 12.84
CA VAL A 64 13.07 9.24 11.49
C VAL A 64 12.75 8.16 10.45
N LEU A 65 13.45 7.02 10.51
CA LEU A 65 13.19 5.89 9.62
C LEU A 65 11.76 5.36 9.78
N ALA A 66 11.27 5.20 11.01
CA ALA A 66 9.89 4.78 11.27
C ALA A 66 8.86 5.77 10.70
N LEU A 67 9.12 7.08 10.78
CA LEU A 67 8.27 8.11 10.18
C LEU A 67 8.25 8.01 8.65
N VAL A 68 9.41 7.84 8.01
CA VAL A 68 9.51 7.67 6.55
C VAL A 68 8.76 6.41 6.09
N LEU A 69 8.95 5.29 6.78
CA LEU A 69 8.24 4.04 6.47
C LEU A 69 6.73 4.18 6.65
N ARG A 70 6.28 4.91 7.68
CA ARG A 70 4.85 5.20 7.88
C ARG A 70 4.29 6.10 6.77
N ALA A 71 5.05 7.11 6.34
CA ALA A 71 4.65 8.00 5.25
C ALA A 71 4.54 7.22 3.93
N ALA A 72 5.49 6.32 3.66
CA ALA A 72 5.45 5.43 2.51
C ALA A 72 4.26 4.44 2.57
N ASP A 73 3.94 3.87 3.74
CA ASP A 73 2.77 2.99 3.87
C ASP A 73 1.45 3.74 3.62
N LYS A 74 1.36 5.01 4.04
CA LYS A 74 0.20 5.86 3.78
C LYS A 74 0.07 6.27 2.32
N SER A 75 1.16 6.59 1.63
CA SER A 75 1.10 6.98 0.21
C SER A 75 0.74 5.81 -0.72
N MET A 76 0.85 4.58 -0.22
CA MET A 76 0.42 3.38 -0.93
C MET A 76 -1.05 3.03 -0.73
N ASP A 77 -1.73 3.59 0.27
CA ASP A 77 -3.18 3.41 0.46
C ASP A 77 -3.94 4.47 -0.33
N TYR A 78 -4.61 4.06 -1.41
CA TYR A 78 -5.52 4.96 -2.13
C TYR A 78 -6.72 5.36 -1.24
N SER A 79 -6.98 6.66 -1.19
CA SER A 79 -8.21 7.22 -0.59
C SER A 79 -9.42 6.86 -1.44
N THR A 80 -10.62 6.97 -0.87
CA THR A 80 -11.88 6.71 -1.60
C THR A 80 -11.97 7.51 -2.89
N SER A 81 -11.55 8.78 -2.88
CA SER A 81 -11.48 9.62 -4.08
C SER A 81 -10.53 9.10 -5.17
N GLN A 82 -9.41 8.46 -4.79
CA GLN A 82 -8.44 7.90 -5.73
C GLN A 82 -8.92 6.57 -6.31
N VAL A 83 -9.55 5.72 -5.49
CA VAL A 83 -10.21 4.50 -5.98
C VAL A 83 -11.34 4.87 -6.93
N HIS A 84 -12.14 5.89 -6.57
CA HIS A 84 -13.23 6.42 -7.39
C HIS A 84 -12.72 7.02 -8.71
N SER A 85 -11.62 7.78 -8.72
CA SER A 85 -11.06 8.29 -9.97
C SER A 85 -10.55 7.18 -10.88
N VAL A 86 -9.95 6.12 -10.32
CA VAL A 86 -9.54 4.93 -11.09
C VAL A 86 -10.77 4.20 -11.63
N ALA A 87 -11.84 4.07 -10.83
CA ALA A 87 -13.08 3.46 -11.27
C ALA A 87 -13.70 4.22 -12.45
N TYR A 88 -13.75 5.55 -12.39
CA TYR A 88 -14.24 6.41 -13.48
C TYR A 88 -13.35 6.34 -14.72
N ALA A 89 -12.02 6.39 -14.57
CA ALA A 89 -11.10 6.27 -15.70
C ALA A 89 -11.21 4.89 -16.37
N ALA A 90 -11.35 3.83 -15.58
CA ALA A 90 -11.58 2.49 -16.11
C ALA A 90 -12.95 2.37 -16.80
N ALA A 91 -14.00 2.98 -16.23
CA ALA A 91 -15.34 3.03 -16.81
C ALA A 91 -15.33 3.73 -18.20
N ASP A 92 -14.72 4.91 -18.28
CA ASP A 92 -14.57 5.67 -19.53
C ASP A 92 -13.75 4.90 -20.58
N ARG A 93 -12.71 4.18 -20.16
CA ARG A 93 -11.89 3.35 -21.06
C ARG A 93 -12.64 2.12 -21.57
N VAL A 94 -13.52 1.54 -20.77
CA VAL A 94 -14.38 0.42 -21.17
C VAL A 94 -15.50 0.91 -22.10
N GLU A 95 -16.06 2.09 -21.86
CA GLU A 95 -17.09 2.70 -22.71
C GLU A 95 -16.54 3.20 -24.07
N SER A 96 -15.32 3.76 -24.07
CA SER A 96 -14.62 4.20 -25.28
C SER A 96 -13.97 3.06 -26.06
N GLY A 97 -13.67 1.93 -25.39
CA GLY A 97 -13.16 0.69 -25.97
C GLY A 97 -14.18 -0.08 -26.82
N ARG A 98 -14.96 0.61 -27.66
CA ARG A 98 -15.86 0.03 -28.66
C ARG A 98 -15.09 -0.93 -29.56
N SER A 99 -15.20 -2.22 -29.28
CA SER A 99 -14.86 -3.28 -30.20
C SER A 99 -16.02 -3.44 -31.17
N SER A 100 -15.85 -3.00 -32.42
CA SER A 100 -16.67 -3.47 -33.54
C SER A 100 -16.32 -4.94 -33.82
N GLY A 101 -16.71 -5.84 -32.93
CA GLY A 101 -16.44 -7.28 -33.01
C GLY A 101 -17.44 -8.10 -32.21
N LEU A 102 -17.77 -9.31 -32.70
CA LEU A 102 -18.63 -10.35 -32.09
C LEU A 102 -18.08 -10.90 -30.75
N GLY A 103 -17.64 -10.04 -29.83
CA GLY A 103 -17.11 -10.37 -28.52
C GLY A 103 -18.20 -10.28 -27.45
N SER A 104 -18.74 -11.41 -27.03
CA SER A 104 -19.68 -11.54 -25.90
C SER A 104 -19.13 -10.92 -24.62
N ALA A 105 -20.02 -10.63 -23.66
CA ALA A 105 -19.78 -10.15 -22.29
C ALA A 105 -18.58 -10.75 -21.52
N ILE A 106 -18.01 -11.85 -21.99
CA ILE A 106 -16.75 -12.45 -21.51
C ILE A 106 -15.56 -11.50 -21.75
N ASP A 107 -15.51 -10.78 -22.88
CA ASP A 107 -14.47 -9.76 -23.16
C ASP A 107 -14.63 -8.51 -22.29
N ALA A 108 -15.85 -8.19 -21.85
CA ALA A 108 -16.11 -7.04 -20.98
C ALA A 108 -15.47 -7.21 -19.59
N SER A 109 -15.47 -8.42 -19.03
CA SER A 109 -14.80 -8.67 -17.73
C SER A 109 -13.28 -8.54 -17.82
N SER A 110 -12.68 -9.04 -18.92
CA SER A 110 -11.26 -8.92 -19.21
C SER A 110 -10.84 -7.47 -19.46
N SER A 111 -11.64 -6.72 -20.22
CA SER A 111 -11.37 -5.30 -20.51
C SER A 111 -11.48 -4.44 -19.26
N VAL A 112 -12.46 -4.69 -18.39
CA VAL A 112 -12.58 -4.03 -17.08
C VAL A 112 -11.37 -4.35 -16.20
N CYS A 113 -10.95 -5.61 -16.11
CA CYS A 113 -9.79 -5.99 -15.32
C CYS A 113 -8.49 -5.35 -15.85
N SER A 114 -8.31 -5.29 -17.18
CA SER A 114 -7.16 -4.62 -17.81
C SER A 114 -7.19 -3.12 -17.56
N ALA A 115 -8.33 -2.46 -17.77
CA ALA A 115 -8.48 -1.02 -17.56
C ALA A 115 -8.19 -0.64 -16.10
N VAL A 116 -8.72 -1.39 -15.13
CA VAL A 116 -8.47 -1.14 -13.71
C VAL A 116 -7.01 -1.40 -13.34
N ASN A 117 -6.36 -2.40 -13.93
CA ASN A 117 -4.97 -2.69 -13.62
C ASN A 117 -4.02 -1.62 -14.21
N ASP A 118 -4.31 -1.15 -15.42
CA ASP A 118 -3.57 -0.08 -16.09
C ASP A 118 -3.71 1.26 -15.35
N GLU A 119 -4.95 1.68 -15.06
CA GLU A 119 -5.23 2.96 -14.38
C GLU A 119 -4.88 2.92 -12.89
N GLY A 120 -5.08 1.77 -12.25
CA GLY A 120 -4.81 1.56 -10.84
C GLY A 120 -3.34 1.31 -10.51
N ASN A 121 -2.47 1.10 -11.50
CA ASN A 121 -1.04 0.85 -11.35
C ASN A 121 -0.73 -0.23 -10.26
N GLY A 122 -1.54 -1.29 -10.22
CA GLY A 122 -1.46 -2.38 -9.23
C GLY A 122 -1.81 -2.01 -7.77
N LYS A 123 -2.34 -0.81 -7.52
CA LYS A 123 -2.75 -0.33 -6.18
C LYS A 123 -4.24 -0.53 -5.89
N VAL A 124 -5.03 -0.79 -6.93
CA VAL A 124 -6.46 -1.11 -6.85
C VAL A 124 -6.64 -2.61 -7.09
N LYS A 125 -7.45 -3.24 -6.25
CA LYS A 125 -7.89 -4.62 -6.40
C LYS A 125 -9.32 -4.62 -6.92
N ILE A 126 -9.56 -5.40 -7.97
CA ILE A 126 -10.89 -5.67 -8.46
C ILE A 126 -11.36 -7.04 -7.96
N ARG A 127 -12.63 -7.14 -7.60
CA ARG A 127 -13.33 -8.39 -7.30
C ARG A 127 -14.63 -8.43 -8.09
N ASP A 128 -14.93 -9.60 -8.64
CA ASP A 128 -16.24 -9.87 -9.23
C ASP A 128 -17.27 -10.00 -8.10
N ALA A 129 -18.30 -9.15 -8.13
CA ALA A 129 -19.41 -9.17 -7.18
C ALA A 129 -20.64 -9.93 -7.71
N GLY A 130 -20.54 -10.48 -8.93
CA GLY A 130 -21.57 -11.24 -9.61
C GLY A 130 -22.33 -10.42 -10.64
N GLY A 131 -22.63 -11.06 -11.78
CA GLY A 131 -23.39 -10.46 -12.87
C GLY A 131 -22.60 -9.40 -13.62
N ASP A 132 -23.11 -8.18 -13.62
CA ASP A 132 -22.55 -6.99 -14.25
C ASP A 132 -21.78 -6.09 -13.28
N LYS A 133 -21.53 -6.54 -12.04
CA LYS A 133 -20.96 -5.71 -10.97
C LYS A 133 -19.55 -6.13 -10.57
N TYR A 134 -18.68 -5.13 -10.43
CA TYR A 134 -17.29 -5.27 -10.03
C TYR A 134 -17.01 -4.36 -8.84
N GLU A 135 -16.48 -4.92 -7.76
CA GLU A 135 -16.06 -4.15 -6.60
C GLU A 135 -14.57 -3.79 -6.74
N LEU A 136 -14.27 -2.50 -6.75
CA LEU A 136 -12.92 -1.97 -6.72
C LEU A 136 -12.60 -1.54 -5.29
N THR A 137 -11.46 -2.00 -4.77
CA THR A 137 -10.97 -1.66 -3.44
C THR A 137 -9.51 -1.26 -3.50
N ASN A 138 -9.03 -0.55 -2.49
CA ASN A 138 -7.58 -0.35 -2.36
C ASN A 138 -6.87 -1.68 -2.01
N ARG A 139 -5.53 -1.69 -2.05
CA ARG A 139 -4.73 -2.90 -1.77
C ARG A 139 -5.03 -3.58 -0.43
N LYS A 140 -5.48 -2.81 0.58
CA LYS A 140 -5.87 -3.26 1.92
C LYS A 140 -7.35 -3.66 2.02
N GLY A 141 -8.11 -3.66 0.92
CA GLY A 141 -9.54 -4.01 0.89
C GLY A 141 -10.42 -2.94 1.52
N ARG A 142 -9.96 -1.69 1.56
CA ARG A 142 -10.69 -0.54 2.10
C ARG A 142 -11.17 0.36 0.96
N ASN A 143 -12.18 1.18 1.26
CA ASN A 143 -12.81 2.11 0.32
C ASN A 143 -13.39 1.40 -0.90
N PRO A 144 -14.40 0.52 -0.71
CA PRO A 144 -15.04 -0.16 -1.83
C PRO A 144 -15.82 0.84 -2.69
N VAL A 145 -15.71 0.65 -4.00
CA VAL A 145 -16.46 1.35 -5.03
C VAL A 145 -17.05 0.29 -5.94
N CYS A 146 -18.35 0.39 -6.23
CA CYS A 146 -19.05 -0.53 -7.09
C CYS A 146 -19.09 0.00 -8.52
N LEU A 147 -18.49 -0.73 -9.45
CA LEU A 147 -18.55 -0.48 -10.89
C LEU A 147 -19.55 -1.46 -11.51
N THR A 148 -20.63 -0.95 -12.10
CA THR A 148 -21.61 -1.75 -12.83
C THR A 148 -21.42 -1.53 -14.33
N VAL A 149 -21.33 -2.61 -15.11
CA VAL A 149 -21.09 -2.59 -16.56
C VAL A 149 -22.24 -3.33 -17.25
N THR A 150 -23.21 -2.57 -17.73
CA THR A 150 -24.37 -3.11 -18.44
C THR A 150 -24.09 -3.09 -19.94
N VAL A 151 -24.31 -4.23 -20.60
CA VAL A 151 -24.13 -4.38 -22.05
C VAL A 151 -25.48 -4.55 -22.70
N ASP A 152 -25.95 -3.49 -23.35
CA ASP A 152 -27.17 -3.51 -24.15
C ASP A 152 -26.83 -3.91 -25.59
N ASN A 153 -27.49 -4.98 -26.06
CA ASN A 153 -27.35 -5.45 -27.44
C ASN A 153 -28.56 -4.96 -28.22
N ASP A 154 -28.35 -4.05 -29.18
CA ASP A 154 -29.41 -3.60 -30.08
C ASP A 154 -29.26 -4.26 -31.45
N LEU A 155 -30.34 -4.91 -31.90
CA LEU A 155 -30.42 -5.63 -33.16
C LEU A 155 -31.06 -4.73 -34.21
N GLY A 156 -30.21 -4.04 -34.99
CA GLY A 156 -30.65 -3.23 -36.12
C GLY A 156 -31.03 -4.12 -37.32
N LEU A 157 -32.33 -4.31 -37.58
CA LEU A 157 -32.84 -5.02 -38.76
C LEU A 157 -32.82 -4.17 -40.06
N GLY A 158 -31.98 -3.13 -40.13
CA GLY A 158 -31.89 -2.19 -41.25
C GLY A 158 -30.54 -2.25 -41.98
N ASN A 159 -30.42 -1.53 -43.10
CA ASN A 159 -29.25 -1.48 -44.02
C ASN A 159 -27.93 -0.87 -43.42
N GLY A 160 -27.72 -0.98 -42.10
CA GLY A 160 -26.49 -0.59 -41.38
C GLY A 160 -25.76 -1.78 -40.77
N GLU A 161 -24.81 -1.54 -39.86
CA GLU A 161 -24.13 -2.60 -39.11
C GLU A 161 -25.17 -3.50 -38.40
N PRO A 162 -25.16 -4.83 -38.64
CA PRO A 162 -26.27 -5.72 -38.28
C PRO A 162 -26.43 -5.96 -36.76
N TRP A 163 -25.51 -5.43 -35.96
CA TRP A 163 -25.50 -5.53 -34.51
C TRP A 163 -24.75 -4.31 -33.96
N SER A 164 -25.33 -3.63 -32.98
CA SER A 164 -24.66 -2.57 -32.24
C SER A 164 -24.71 -2.90 -30.76
N GLN A 165 -23.57 -2.75 -30.08
CA GLN A 165 -23.48 -2.93 -28.64
C GLN A 165 -23.27 -1.57 -28.00
N THR A 166 -24.14 -1.23 -27.06
CA THR A 166 -23.97 -0.06 -26.19
C THR A 166 -23.54 -0.59 -24.83
N ILE A 167 -22.31 -0.26 -24.44
CA ILE A 167 -21.80 -0.55 -23.11
C ILE A 167 -22.06 0.69 -22.27
N THR A 168 -22.87 0.55 -21.22
CA THR A 168 -23.05 1.61 -20.22
C THR A 168 -22.34 1.21 -18.93
N THR A 169 -21.61 2.16 -18.37
CA THR A 169 -20.88 1.96 -17.12
C THR A 169 -21.39 2.92 -16.07
N SER A 170 -21.56 2.46 -14.84
CA SER A 170 -21.94 3.31 -13.72
C SER A 170 -21.09 3.00 -12.50
N VAL A 171 -20.69 4.05 -11.79
CA VAL A 171 -19.82 3.96 -10.61
C VAL A 171 -20.63 4.46 -9.41
N THR A 172 -20.77 3.62 -8.40
CA THR A 172 -21.47 3.93 -7.15
C THR A 172 -20.52 3.82 -5.98
N ASP A 173 -20.55 4.80 -5.08
CA ASP A 173 -19.79 4.75 -3.84
C ASP A 173 -20.31 3.62 -2.93
N GLY A 174 -19.40 2.80 -2.39
CA GLY A 174 -19.72 1.71 -1.49
C GLY A 174 -19.52 0.31 -2.10
N PRO A 175 -19.74 -0.74 -1.29
CA PRO A 175 -19.65 -2.12 -1.75
C PRO A 175 -20.77 -2.48 -2.73
N CYS A 176 -20.46 -3.44 -3.59
CA CYS A 176 -21.47 -4.21 -4.32
C CYS A 176 -22.02 -5.33 -3.40
#